data_AF-A0A7W6KE93-F1
#
_entry.id   AF-A0A7W6KE93-F1
#
_cell.length_a   1.000
_cell.length_b   1.000
_cell.length_c   1.000
_cell.angle_alpha   90.00
_cell.angle_beta   90.00
_cell.angle_gamma   90.00
#
_symmetry.space_group_name_H-M   'P 1'
#
loop_
_entity.id
_entity.type
_entity.pdbx_description
1 polymer ?
#
loop_
_entity_poly.entity_id
_entity_poly.type
_entity_poly.pdbx_seq_one_letter_code
_entity_poly.pdbx_strand_id
1 'polypeptide(L)'
;MKGSFLFLGTILCLSSCIRIGSKKELVINSVPAASSSHLNLTAVSEEELFHIACFNNDTALVKIAVAKLTEQENLFHVACFNTQVTIRKIAVDKLKDESNLFHIAVFDKDAATRKLAVSKINNALHLNHIIANEQDGEIRKLAQNQLQQN
;
A
#
# COMPACT_ATOMS: atom_id res chain seq x y z
N MET A 1 -55.28 7.22 39.96
CA MET A 1 -55.04 6.01 40.80
C MET A 1 -54.76 4.86 39.85
N LYS A 2 -53.48 4.53 39.65
CA LYS A 2 -52.79 3.34 40.18
C LYS A 2 -53.26 2.02 39.56
N GLY A 3 -52.29 1.28 39.00
CA GLY A 3 -52.35 -0.14 38.67
C GLY A 3 -52.28 -0.38 37.16
N SER A 4 -51.47 -1.29 36.62
CA SER A 4 -50.55 -2.24 37.23
C SER A 4 -49.58 -2.75 36.16
N PHE A 5 -48.36 -3.09 36.61
CA PHE A 5 -47.37 -3.87 35.87
C PHE A 5 -47.88 -5.28 35.56
N LEU A 6 -47.35 -5.86 34.46
CA LEU A 6 -46.92 -7.26 34.25
C LEU A 6 -47.34 -7.78 32.87
N PHE A 7 -46.39 -7.92 31.96
CA PHE A 7 -46.35 -9.11 31.12
C PHE A 7 -44.93 -9.66 31.12
N LEU A 8 -44.82 -10.84 31.73
CA LEU A 8 -43.66 -11.66 31.89
C LEU A 8 -43.73 -12.75 30.81
N GLY A 9 -42.59 -13.09 30.21
CA GLY A 9 -42.40 -14.33 29.45
C GLY A 9 -42.50 -14.15 27.93
N THR A 10 -41.71 -14.83 27.09
CA THR A 10 -40.75 -15.91 27.28
C THR A 10 -39.98 -16.03 25.97
N ILE A 11 -38.65 -16.06 25.98
CA ILE A 11 -37.88 -16.69 24.89
C ILE A 11 -36.90 -17.67 25.54
N LEU A 12 -37.31 -18.93 25.51
CA LEU A 12 -36.45 -20.10 25.56
C LEU A 12 -35.56 -20.09 24.31
N CYS A 13 -34.26 -20.24 24.49
CA CYS A 13 -33.44 -21.13 23.66
C CYS A 13 -32.10 -21.37 24.37
N LEU A 14 -32.02 -22.52 25.04
CA LEU A 14 -30.77 -23.14 25.44
C LEU A 14 -29.98 -23.59 24.19
N SER A 15 -28.67 -23.61 24.37
CA SER A 15 -27.67 -24.46 23.70
C SER A 15 -27.32 -24.17 22.24
N SER A 16 -26.20 -23.45 22.06
CA SER A 16 -25.08 -24.04 21.32
C SER A 16 -23.76 -23.50 21.87
N CYS A 17 -22.97 -24.42 22.44
CA CYS A 17 -21.63 -24.16 22.95
C CYS A 17 -20.70 -23.81 21.79
N ILE A 18 -20.46 -22.53 21.54
CA ILE A 18 -19.35 -22.09 20.69
C ILE A 18 -18.08 -22.24 21.51
N ARG A 19 -17.24 -23.18 21.10
CA ARG A 19 -15.88 -23.37 21.60
C ARG A 19 -15.10 -22.07 21.41
N ILE A 20 -14.82 -21.36 22.50
CA ILE A 20 -13.85 -20.26 22.52
C ILE A 20 -12.46 -20.91 22.40
N GLY A 21 -12.00 -21.08 21.16
CA GLY A 21 -10.61 -21.40 20.86
C GLY A 21 -9.75 -20.19 21.18
N SER A 22 -8.82 -20.38 22.13
CA SER A 22 -7.64 -19.57 22.43
C SER A 22 -7.63 -18.14 21.84
N LYS A 23 -8.11 -17.18 22.63
CA LYS A 23 -7.69 -15.79 22.52
C LYS A 23 -6.16 -15.77 22.64
N LYS A 24 -5.44 -15.67 21.52
CA LYS A 24 -4.19 -14.91 21.53
C LYS A 24 -4.60 -13.45 21.67
N GLU A 25 -4.76 -13.02 22.91
CA GLU A 25 -4.71 -11.60 23.23
C GLU A 25 -3.35 -11.09 22.77
N LEU A 26 -3.32 -10.51 21.57
CA LEU A 26 -2.30 -9.55 21.21
C LEU A 26 -2.46 -8.40 22.19
N VAL A 27 -1.69 -8.48 23.27
CA VAL A 27 -1.48 -7.39 24.20
C VAL A 27 -0.80 -6.27 23.41
N ILE A 28 -1.61 -5.43 22.78
CA ILE A 28 -1.17 -4.11 22.33
C ILE A 28 -1.18 -3.28 23.61
N ASN A 29 -0.07 -3.33 24.35
CA ASN A 29 0.19 -2.35 25.39
C ASN A 29 0.09 -0.97 24.74
N SER A 30 -0.87 -0.18 25.22
CA SER A 30 -1.00 1.22 24.88
C SER A 30 0.28 1.94 25.29
N VAL A 31 1.18 2.17 24.32
CA VAL A 31 2.36 3.00 24.52
C VAL A 31 1.89 4.44 24.64
N PRO A 32 2.21 5.15 25.74
CA PRO A 32 1.85 6.56 25.88
C PRO A 32 2.64 7.37 24.87
N ALA A 33 2.03 8.43 24.36
CA ALA A 33 2.66 9.38 23.46
C ALA A 33 3.91 10.00 24.12
N ALA A 34 5.09 9.47 23.81
CA ALA A 34 6.37 10.13 23.97
C ALA A 34 7.49 9.39 23.21
N SER A 35 8.23 10.18 22.42
CA SER A 35 9.61 9.95 21.98
C SER A 35 9.87 8.97 20.82
N SER A 36 10.15 9.57 19.68
CA SER A 36 10.98 9.02 18.61
C SER A 36 12.28 8.42 19.16
N SER A 37 12.42 7.10 19.12
CA SER A 37 13.74 6.45 19.23
C SER A 37 13.70 5.10 18.52
N HIS A 38 14.28 5.08 17.33
CA HIS A 38 14.84 3.93 16.62
C HIS A 38 14.07 2.59 16.78
N LEU A 39 12.99 2.42 16.03
CA LEU A 39 12.60 1.08 15.61
C LEU A 39 13.75 0.53 14.76
N ASN A 40 14.50 -0.42 15.33
CA ASN A 40 15.58 -1.08 14.63
C ASN A 40 15.00 -2.03 13.57
N LEU A 41 14.74 -1.49 12.37
CA LEU A 41 14.19 -2.21 11.22
C LEU A 41 15.19 -3.23 10.60
N THR A 42 16.23 -3.68 11.33
CA THR A 42 17.22 -4.65 10.81
C THR A 42 16.74 -6.10 10.85
N ALA A 43 15.70 -6.41 11.63
CA ALA A 43 15.19 -7.79 11.80
C ALA A 43 13.66 -7.89 11.68
N VAL A 44 13.05 -6.99 10.90
CA VAL A 44 11.59 -6.92 10.73
C VAL A 44 11.18 -7.75 9.51
N SER A 45 10.08 -8.50 9.63
CA SER A 45 9.56 -9.33 8.53
C SER A 45 9.04 -8.48 7.37
N GLU A 46 8.95 -9.05 6.17
CA GLU A 46 8.37 -8.36 5.02
C GLU A 46 6.92 -7.92 5.28
N GLU A 47 6.11 -8.74 5.96
CA GLU A 47 4.73 -8.42 6.33
C GLU A 47 4.65 -7.19 7.25
N GLU A 48 5.54 -7.10 8.24
CA GLU A 48 5.58 -5.97 9.16
C GLU A 48 6.12 -4.70 8.48
N LEU A 49 7.11 -4.83 7.59
CA LEU A 49 7.55 -3.72 6.73
C LEU A 49 6.40 -3.20 5.87
N PHE A 50 5.61 -4.10 5.27
CA PHE A 50 4.47 -3.74 4.44
C PHE A 50 3.37 -3.06 5.26
N HIS A 51 3.06 -3.59 6.44
CA HIS A 51 2.12 -2.96 7.37
C HIS A 51 2.55 -1.54 7.73
N ILE A 52 3.84 -1.33 8.06
CA ILE A 52 4.38 0.00 8.34
C ILE A 52 4.23 0.91 7.11
N ALA A 53 4.57 0.41 5.92
CA ALA A 53 4.50 1.18 4.68
C ALA A 53 3.07 1.67 4.34
N CYS A 54 2.04 0.90 4.71
CA CYS A 54 0.65 1.21 4.39
C CYS A 54 -0.07 2.03 5.47
N PHE A 55 0.25 1.82 6.75
CA PHE A 55 -0.59 2.29 7.85
C PHE A 55 0.11 3.20 8.87
N ASN A 56 1.44 3.36 8.79
CA ASN A 56 2.15 4.20 9.74
C ASN A 56 2.10 5.70 9.36
N ASN A 57 1.96 6.57 10.37
CA ASN A 57 1.88 8.02 10.18
C ASN A 57 3.26 8.71 10.20
N ASP A 58 4.29 8.06 10.75
CA ASP A 58 5.66 8.56 10.71
C ASP A 58 6.25 8.34 9.31
N THR A 59 6.32 9.43 8.55
CA THR A 59 6.83 9.41 7.18
C THR A 59 8.28 8.95 7.08
N ALA A 60 9.12 9.22 8.11
CA ALA A 60 10.48 8.73 8.10
C ALA A 60 10.51 7.20 8.23
N LEU A 61 9.68 6.65 9.11
CA LEU A 61 9.56 5.20 9.29
C LEU A 61 8.99 4.52 8.04
N VAL A 62 7.95 5.10 7.43
CA VAL A 62 7.37 4.63 6.16
C VAL A 62 8.43 4.59 5.06
N LYS A 63 9.24 5.65 4.91
CA LYS A 63 10.33 5.68 3.92
C LYS A 63 11.32 4.53 4.14
N ILE A 64 11.74 4.29 5.38
CA ILE A 64 12.69 3.22 5.70
C ILE A 64 12.05 1.85 5.41
N ALA A 65 10.77 1.66 5.76
CA ALA A 65 10.06 0.43 5.51
C ALA A 65 9.98 0.12 4.01
N VAL A 66 9.54 1.09 3.19
CA VAL A 66 9.45 0.92 1.73
C VAL A 66 10.82 0.71 1.10
N ALA A 67 11.86 1.39 1.59
CA ALA A 67 13.23 1.18 1.14
C ALA A 67 13.72 -0.26 1.41
N LYS A 68 13.19 -0.93 2.45
CA LYS A 68 13.55 -2.30 2.82
C LYS A 68 12.69 -3.38 2.19
N LEU A 69 11.46 -3.08 1.75
CA LEU A 69 10.60 -4.04 1.05
C LEU A 69 11.34 -4.67 -0.14
N THR A 70 11.12 -5.97 -0.34
CA THR A 70 11.69 -6.72 -1.46
C THR A 70 10.63 -7.38 -2.34
N GLU A 71 9.47 -7.71 -1.79
CA GLU A 71 8.41 -8.36 -2.55
C GLU A 71 7.78 -7.39 -3.54
N GLN A 72 7.75 -7.81 -4.81
CA GLN A 72 7.29 -6.94 -5.90
C GLN A 72 5.80 -6.59 -5.77
N GLU A 73 4.99 -7.49 -5.21
CA GLU A 73 3.56 -7.24 -4.96
C GLU A 73 3.35 -6.15 -3.89
N ASN A 74 4.14 -6.17 -2.81
CA ASN A 74 4.10 -5.15 -1.77
C ASN A 74 4.56 -3.79 -2.30
N LEU A 75 5.65 -3.78 -3.07
CA LEU A 75 6.15 -2.57 -3.72
C LEU A 75 5.10 -2.00 -4.69
N PHE A 76 4.45 -2.84 -5.48
CA PHE A 76 3.41 -2.41 -6.41
C PHE A 76 2.21 -1.82 -5.66
N HIS A 77 1.76 -2.47 -4.58
CA HIS A 77 0.70 -1.94 -3.74
C HIS A 77 1.03 -0.54 -3.21
N VAL A 78 2.23 -0.37 -2.63
CA VAL A 78 2.67 0.94 -2.13
C VAL A 78 2.74 1.97 -3.27
N ALA A 79 3.27 1.58 -4.43
CA ALA A 79 3.39 2.44 -5.61
C ALA A 79 2.03 2.87 -6.20
N CYS A 80 0.96 2.12 -5.96
CA CYS A 80 -0.39 2.46 -6.43
C CYS A 80 -1.20 3.26 -5.39
N PHE A 81 -1.06 2.93 -4.11
CA PHE A 81 -2.04 3.36 -3.10
C PHE A 81 -1.49 4.33 -2.05
N ASN A 82 -0.18 4.49 -1.90
CA ASN A 82 0.34 5.40 -0.88
C ASN A 82 -0.01 6.88 -1.20
N THR A 83 -0.55 7.60 -0.23
CA THR A 83 -1.03 8.98 -0.43
C THR A 83 0.11 9.95 -0.74
N GLN A 84 1.32 9.66 -0.27
CA GLN A 84 2.49 10.49 -0.43
C GLN A 84 3.23 10.15 -1.73
N VAL A 85 3.31 11.12 -2.64
CA VAL A 85 4.01 10.98 -3.94
C VAL A 85 5.46 10.51 -3.75
N THR A 86 6.16 11.06 -2.77
CA THR A 86 7.56 10.69 -2.51
C THR A 86 7.72 9.23 -2.12
N ILE A 87 6.76 8.64 -1.41
CA ILE A 87 6.77 7.22 -1.04
C ILE A 87 6.46 6.35 -2.26
N ARG A 88 5.45 6.73 -3.07
CA ARG A 88 5.14 6.00 -4.31
C ARG A 88 6.37 5.92 -5.21
N LYS A 89 7.09 7.03 -5.41
CA LYS A 89 8.31 7.07 -6.23
C LYS A 89 9.41 6.13 -5.72
N ILE A 90 9.62 6.04 -4.40
CA ILE A 90 10.59 5.07 -3.82
C ILE A 90 10.19 3.63 -4.17
N ALA A 91 8.89 3.31 -4.11
CA ALA A 91 8.40 1.99 -4.47
C ALA A 91 8.56 1.73 -5.99
N VAL A 92 8.23 2.72 -6.84
CA VAL A 92 8.45 2.65 -8.30
C VAL A 92 9.92 2.40 -8.64
N ASP A 93 10.84 3.08 -7.97
CA ASP A 93 12.28 2.91 -8.20
C ASP A 93 12.74 1.46 -7.99
N LYS A 94 12.11 0.74 -7.04
CA LYS A 94 12.43 -0.64 -6.70
C LYS A 94 11.65 -1.68 -7.51
N LEU A 95 10.62 -1.29 -8.24
CA LEU A 95 9.88 -2.19 -9.12
C LEU A 95 10.74 -2.61 -10.32
N LYS A 96 10.62 -3.89 -10.67
CA LYS A 96 11.30 -4.53 -11.81
C LYS A 96 10.32 -5.09 -12.84
N ASP A 97 9.11 -5.44 -12.42
CA ASP A 97 8.10 -5.95 -13.33
C ASP A 97 7.58 -4.84 -14.25
N GLU A 98 7.77 -5.02 -15.55
CA GLU A 98 7.39 -4.01 -16.56
C GLU A 98 5.88 -3.85 -16.70
N SER A 99 5.07 -4.85 -16.34
CA SER A 99 3.60 -4.74 -16.38
C SER A 99 3.09 -3.84 -15.25
N ASN A 100 3.66 -3.98 -14.05
CA ASN A 100 3.41 -3.11 -12.91
C ASN A 100 3.88 -1.67 -13.19
N LEU A 101 5.07 -1.50 -13.76
CA LEU A 101 5.56 -0.18 -14.19
C LEU A 101 4.64 0.44 -15.24
N PHE A 102 4.19 -0.33 -16.23
CA PHE A 102 3.24 0.13 -17.23
C PHE A 102 1.90 0.56 -16.60
N HIS A 103 1.36 -0.22 -15.66
CA HIS A 103 0.15 0.17 -14.92
C HIS A 103 0.32 1.54 -14.25
N ILE A 104 1.42 1.76 -13.55
CA ILE A 104 1.70 3.03 -12.86
C ILE A 104 1.89 4.17 -13.88
N ALA A 105 2.59 3.91 -14.98
CA ALA A 105 2.79 4.86 -16.07
C ALA A 105 1.50 5.30 -16.75
N VAL A 106 0.42 4.50 -16.69
CA VAL A 106 -0.88 4.83 -17.28
C VAL A 106 -1.81 5.48 -16.25
N PHE A 107 -1.80 5.01 -15.00
CA PHE A 107 -2.87 5.33 -14.05
C PHE A 107 -2.47 6.23 -12.88
N ASP A 108 -1.17 6.45 -12.58
CA ASP A 108 -0.82 7.35 -11.46
C ASP A 108 -1.24 8.80 -11.75
N LYS A 109 -1.91 9.42 -10.78
CA LYS A 109 -2.35 10.81 -10.88
C LYS A 109 -1.21 11.82 -10.97
N ASP A 110 -0.05 11.51 -10.40
CA ASP A 110 1.12 12.39 -10.43
C ASP A 110 1.97 12.13 -11.69
N ALA A 111 2.14 13.17 -12.49
CA ALA A 111 2.93 13.11 -13.71
C ALA A 111 4.40 12.76 -13.44
N ALA A 112 4.97 13.17 -12.30
CA ALA A 112 6.35 12.85 -11.94
C ALA A 112 6.54 11.37 -11.65
N THR A 113 5.57 10.72 -11.00
CA THR A 113 5.55 9.26 -10.80
C THR A 113 5.35 8.52 -12.13
N ARG A 114 4.44 8.99 -13.01
CA ARG A 114 4.28 8.38 -14.35
C ARG A 114 5.56 8.46 -15.17
N LYS A 115 6.23 9.62 -15.22
CA LYS A 115 7.54 9.80 -15.90
C LYS A 115 8.58 8.81 -15.39
N LEU A 116 8.65 8.64 -14.06
CA LEU A 116 9.59 7.69 -13.46
C LEU A 116 9.30 6.26 -13.92
N ALA A 117 8.04 5.84 -13.89
CA ALA A 117 7.65 4.51 -14.37
C ALA A 117 8.00 4.32 -15.86
N VAL A 118 7.70 5.29 -16.73
CA VAL A 118 8.03 5.24 -18.17
C VAL A 118 9.53 5.07 -18.40
N SER A 119 10.38 5.78 -17.66
CA SER A 119 11.84 5.69 -17.80
C SER A 119 12.43 4.32 -17.48
N LYS A 120 11.63 3.41 -16.90
CA LYS A 120 12.03 2.05 -16.53
C LYS A 120 11.41 0.97 -17.42
N ILE A 121 10.59 1.34 -18.40
CA ILE A 121 9.92 0.39 -19.32
C ILE A 121 10.76 0.24 -20.58
N ASN A 122 11.03 -1.00 -21.00
CA ASN A 122 11.70 -1.26 -22.28
C ASN A 122 10.83 -1.98 -23.29
N ASN A 123 9.74 -2.59 -22.85
CA ASN A 123 8.80 -3.28 -23.69
C ASN A 123 8.16 -2.34 -24.72
N ALA A 124 8.41 -2.62 -26.00
CA ALA A 124 7.92 -1.80 -27.11
C ALA A 124 6.39 -1.72 -27.17
N LEU A 125 5.65 -2.75 -26.76
CA LEU A 125 4.18 -2.72 -26.76
C LEU A 125 3.67 -1.75 -25.69
N HIS A 126 4.23 -1.78 -24.49
CA HIS A 126 3.89 -0.83 -23.42
C HIS A 126 4.21 0.62 -23.81
N LEU A 127 5.40 0.86 -24.38
CA LEU A 127 5.81 2.19 -24.82
C LEU A 127 4.91 2.73 -25.93
N ASN A 128 4.59 1.92 -26.95
CA ASN A 128 3.66 2.33 -28.01
C ASN A 128 2.26 2.64 -27.46
N HIS A 129 1.77 1.87 -26.48
CA HIS A 129 0.50 2.18 -25.83
C HIS A 129 0.55 3.54 -25.12
N ILE A 130 1.61 3.84 -24.38
CA ILE A 130 1.79 5.14 -23.72
C ILE A 130 1.80 6.27 -24.75
N ILE A 131 2.57 6.12 -25.83
CA ILE A 131 2.68 7.13 -26.90
C ILE A 131 1.31 7.47 -27.51
N ALA A 132 0.48 6.45 -27.73
CA ALA A 132 -0.84 6.61 -28.33
C ALA A 132 -1.87 7.25 -27.40
N ASN A 133 -1.81 7.01 -26.08
CA ASN A 133 -2.92 7.32 -25.17
C ASN A 133 -2.61 8.40 -24.12
N GLU A 134 -1.34 8.65 -23.80
CA GLU A 134 -0.96 9.68 -22.83
C GLU A 134 -1.45 11.07 -23.28
N GLN A 135 -1.73 11.98 -22.36
CA GLN A 135 -2.14 13.35 -22.67
C GLN A 135 -1.01 14.34 -22.41
N ASP A 136 -0.15 14.07 -21.41
CA ASP A 136 1.04 14.85 -21.11
C ASP A 136 2.10 14.68 -22.22
N GLY A 137 2.39 15.77 -22.93
CA GLY A 137 3.34 15.77 -24.04
C GLY A 137 4.77 15.39 -23.65
N GLU A 138 5.20 15.68 -22.42
CA GLU A 138 6.53 15.35 -21.93
C GLU A 138 6.65 13.85 -21.64
N ILE A 139 5.60 13.23 -21.10
CA ILE A 139 5.57 11.77 -20.89
C ILE A 139 5.55 11.05 -22.24
N ARG A 140 4.74 11.53 -23.19
CA ARG A 140 4.68 10.97 -24.55
C ARG A 140 6.05 11.01 -25.23
N LYS A 141 6.74 12.15 -25.16
CA LYS A 141 8.08 12.34 -25.72
C LYS A 141 9.11 11.46 -25.02
N LEU A 142 9.03 11.32 -23.70
CA LEU A 142 9.88 10.39 -22.95
C LEU A 142 9.72 8.94 -23.43
N ALA A 143 8.48 8.48 -23.62
CA ALA A 143 8.21 7.13 -24.13
C ALA A 143 8.74 6.93 -25.56
N GLN A 144 8.63 7.95 -26.43
CA GLN A 144 9.22 7.91 -27.78
C GLN A 144 10.74 7.76 -27.73
N ASN A 145 11.41 8.52 -26.86
CA ASN A 145 12.86 8.43 -26.70
C ASN A 145 13.27 7.04 -26.17
N GLN A 146 12.56 6.51 -25.18
CA GLN A 146 12.82 5.19 -24.62
C GLN A 146 12.68 4.10 -25.69
N LEU A 147 11.65 4.20 -26.54
CA LEU A 147 11.43 3.25 -27.63
C LEU A 147 12.54 3.27 -28.68
N GLN A 148 13.18 4.42 -28.91
CA GLN A 148 14.29 4.56 -29.86
C GLN A 148 15.64 4.10 -29.31
N GLN A 149 15.77 3.96 -27.99
CA GLN A 149 17.01 3.58 -27.31
C GLN A 149 17.16 2.07 -27.08
N ASN A 150 16.07 1.30 -27.30
CA ASN A 150 16.01 -0.15 -27.15
C ASN A 150 16.12 -0.86 -28.50
#